data_AF-A0A2I0WIU9-F1
#
_entry.id   AF-A0A2I0WIU9-F1
#
_cell.length_a   1.000
_cell.length_b   1.000
_cell.length_c   1.000
_cell.angle_alpha   90.00
_cell.angle_beta   90.00
_cell.angle_gamma   90.00
#
_symmetry.space_group_name_H-M   'P 1'
#
loop_
_entity.id
_entity.type
_entity.pdbx_description
1 polymer ?
#
loop_
_entity_poly.entity_id
_entity_poly.type
_entity_poly.pdbx_seq_one_letter_code
_entity_poly.pdbx_strand_id
1 'polypeptide(L)' 'MDPTHRVGNYPLGPNWCSVHINIPVIWEEHLIRPYSTLTTIGQAIGTYVAWPQALVSIFLILKF' A
#
# COMPACT_ATOMS: atom_id res chain seq x y z
N MET A 1 8.20 4.73 11.57
CA MET A 1 8.59 4.59 10.14
C MET A 1 9.41 5.81 9.76
N ASP A 2 10.43 5.63 8.92
CA ASP A 2 11.28 6.72 8.43
C ASP A 2 10.48 7.64 7.48
N PRO A 3 10.35 8.96 7.77
CA PRO A 3 9.59 9.90 6.93
C PRO A 3 10.23 10.14 5.56
N THR A 4 11.50 9.77 5.36
CA THR A 4 12.20 9.86 4.08
C THR A 4 11.96 8.64 3.19
N HIS A 5 11.35 7.57 3.73
CA HIS A 5 11.01 6.38 2.96
C HIS A 5 10.11 6.74 1.78
N ARG A 6 10.46 6.22 0.61
CA ARG A 6 9.79 6.54 -0.66
C ARG A 6 9.11 5.32 -1.24
N VAL A 7 7.95 5.56 -1.85
CA VAL A 7 7.22 4.58 -2.66
C VAL A 7 6.92 5.22 -4.01
N GLY A 8 7.23 4.53 -5.10
CA GLY A 8 7.03 5.05 -6.47
C GLY A 8 7.69 6.41 -6.71
N ASN A 9 8.87 6.65 -6.11
CA ASN A 9 9.61 7.91 -6.12
C ASN A 9 8.97 9.08 -5.34
N TYR A 10 7.92 8.87 -4.54
CA TYR A 10 7.34 9.90 -3.67
C TYR A 10 7.62 9.61 -2.20
N PRO A 11 7.95 10.62 -1.37
CA PRO A 11 8.01 10.43 0.07
C PRO A 11 6.64 10.03 0.60
N LEU A 12 6.60 9.09 1.56
CA LEU A 12 5.35 8.65 2.19
C LEU A 12 4.63 9.82 2.87
N GLY A 13 5.38 10.58 3.68
CA GLY A 13 4.84 11.59 4.58
C GLY A 13 4.33 10.99 5.90
N PRO A 14 3.90 11.85 6.85
CA PRO A 14 3.38 11.42 8.14
C PRO A 14 2.05 10.67 7.99
N ASN A 15 1.79 9.67 8.83
CA ASN A 15 0.57 8.86 8.85
C ASN A 15 0.36 7.94 7.64
N TRP A 16 1.39 7.76 6.81
CA TRP A 16 1.40 6.81 5.71
C TRP A 16 2.39 5.68 5.97
N CYS A 17 2.10 4.52 5.41
CA CYS A 17 2.99 3.37 5.40
C CYS A 17 3.15 2.81 3.99
N SER A 18 4.21 2.03 3.80
CA SER A 18 4.38 1.21 2.61
C SER A 18 3.70 -0.15 2.84
N VAL A 19 2.80 -0.55 1.95
CA VAL A 19 2.15 -1.88 1.98
C VAL A 19 2.48 -2.64 0.70
N HIS A 20 2.77 -3.93 0.85
CA HIS A 20 3.01 -4.82 -0.29
C HIS A 20 1.70 -5.50 -0.68
N ILE A 21 1.30 -5.37 -1.95
CA ILE A 21 0.04 -5.95 -2.42
C ILE A 21 0.27 -7.37 -2.91
N ASN A 22 -0.26 -8.35 -2.17
CA ASN A 22 -0.19 -9.75 -2.58
C ASN A 22 -1.43 -10.20 -3.35
N ILE A 23 -2.61 -10.04 -2.73
CA ILE A 23 -3.88 -10.51 -3.29
C ILE A 23 -4.92 -9.42 -3.04
N PRO A 24 -5.46 -8.76 -4.07
CA PRO A 24 -6.54 -7.81 -3.91
C PRO A 24 -7.86 -8.53 -3.60
N VAL A 25 -8.69 -7.92 -2.76
CA VAL A 25 -10.08 -8.36 -2.58
C VAL A 25 -10.95 -7.87 -3.73
N ILE A 26 -10.76 -6.61 -4.14
CA ILE A 26 -11.40 -5.97 -5.28
C ILE A 26 -10.28 -5.48 -6.20
N TRP A 27 -10.27 -5.94 -7.46
CA TRP A 27 -9.15 -5.74 -8.38
C TRP A 27 -9.18 -4.35 -9.02
N GLU A 28 -10.37 -3.85 -9.32
CA GLU A 28 -10.63 -2.60 -10.03
C GLU A 28 -10.70 -1.38 -9.09
N GLU A 29 -10.60 -1.60 -7.77
CA GLU A 29 -10.58 -0.53 -6.79
C GLU A 29 -9.37 0.39 -7.04
N HIS A 30 -9.57 1.70 -6.91
CA HIS A 30 -8.51 2.66 -7.19
C HIS A 30 -7.51 2.72 -6.04
N LEU A 31 -6.24 2.93 -6.37
CA LEU A 31 -5.25 3.26 -5.35
C LEU A 31 -5.59 4.62 -4.73
N ILE A 32 -5.57 4.69 -3.40
CA ILE A 32 -5.75 5.96 -2.66
C ILE A 32 -4.74 7.01 -3.14
N ARG A 33 -3.51 6.56 -3.44
CA ARG A 33 -2.48 7.36 -4.10
C ARG A 33 -2.11 6.70 -5.44
N PRO A 34 -2.55 7.25 -6.58
CA PRO A 34 -2.17 6.73 -7.89
C PRO A 34 -0.72 7.08 -8.25
N TYR A 35 -0.12 6.26 -9.10
CA TYR A 35 1.20 6.44 -9.70
C TYR A 35 1.06 6.54 -11.22
N SER A 36 2.13 6.93 -11.91
CA SER A 36 2.11 7.12 -13.38
C SER A 36 1.65 5.90 -14.16
N THR A 37 1.91 4.68 -13.65
CA THR A 37 1.58 3.42 -14.34
C THR A 37 0.65 2.51 -13.52
N LEU A 38 0.28 2.90 -12.30
CA LEU A 38 -0.51 2.09 -11.37
C LEU A 38 -1.66 2.94 -10.84
N THR A 39 -2.89 2.60 -11.21
CA THR A 39 -4.10 3.32 -10.80
C THR A 39 -5.05 2.45 -9.99
N THR A 40 -5.01 1.13 -10.15
CA THR A 40 -5.87 0.19 -9.39
C THR A 40 -5.07 -0.74 -8.48
N ILE A 41 -5.74 -1.35 -7.48
CA ILE A 41 -5.12 -2.33 -6.57
C ILE A 41 -4.62 -3.55 -7.36
N GLY A 42 -5.39 -4.03 -8.35
CA GLY A 42 -5.01 -5.17 -9.19
C GLY A 42 -3.74 -4.94 -10.00
N GLN A 43 -3.51 -3.72 -10.50
CA GLN A 43 -2.26 -3.38 -11.19
C GLN A 43 -1.04 -3.37 -10.25
N ALA A 44 -1.26 -3.12 -8.96
CA ALA A 44 -0.19 -2.97 -7.97
C ALA A 44 0.29 -4.30 -7.36
N ILE A 45 -0.24 -5.45 -7.78
CA ILE A 45 0.17 -6.77 -7.27
C ILE A 45 1.67 -6.97 -7.42
N GLY A 46 2.31 -7.48 -6.36
CA GLY A 46 3.75 -7.70 -6.29
C GLY A 46 4.57 -6.44 -6.03
N THR A 47 3.93 -5.27 -5.92
CA THR A 47 4.59 -3.98 -5.69
C THR A 47 4.23 -3.38 -4.34
N TYR A 48 5.01 -2.38 -3.92
CA TYR A 48 4.72 -1.56 -2.75
C TYR A 48 3.95 -0.31 -3.14
N VAL A 49 2.91 0.03 -2.37
CA VAL A 49 2.13 1.27 -2.52
C VAL A 49 2.01 1.99 -1.17
N ALA A 50 1.91 3.32 -1.22
CA ALA A 50 1.59 4.14 -0.07
C ALA A 50 0.14 3.90 0.39
N TRP A 51 -0.06 3.65 1.69
CA TRP A 51 -1.38 3.48 2.31
C TRP A 51 -1.52 4.30 3.60
N PRO A 52 -2.70 4.84 3.92
CA PRO A 52 -2.93 5.50 5.21
C PRO A 52 -2.85 4.49 6.36
N GLN A 53 -2.07 4.79 7.39
CA GLN A 53 -1.90 3.91 8.56
C GLN A 53 -3.22 3.65 9.28
N ALA A 54 -4.13 4.63 9.31
CA ALA A 54 -5.46 4.50 9.91
C ALA A 54 -6.35 3.45 9.21
N LEU A 55 -6.01 3.03 8.00
CA LEU A 55 -6.75 2.02 7.23
C LEU A 55 -6.06 0.64 7.25
N VAL A 56 -5.01 0.47 8.05
CA VAL A 56 -4.32 -0.80 8.20
C VAL A 56 -4.82 -1.51 9.46
N SER A 57 -5.40 -2.69 9.27
CA SER A 57 -5.73 -3.62 10.36
C SER A 57 -4.74 -4.78 10.36
N ILE A 58 -4.11 -5.03 11.50
CA ILE A 58 -3.14 -6.12 11.68
C ILE A 58 -3.87 -7.30 12.32
N PHE A 59 -3.98 -8.40 11.58
CA PHE A 59 -4.47 -9.67 12.12
C PHE A 59 -3.28 -10.59 12.38
N LEU A 60 -3.01 -10.89 13.64
CA LEU A 60 -1.99 -11.88 14.02
C LEU A 60 -2.59 -13.28 13.88
N ILE A 61 -2.17 -14.02 12.85
CA ILE A 61 -2.49 -15.44 12.74
C ILE A 61 -1.45 -16.20 13.56
N LEU A 62 -1.82 -16.59 14.79
CA LEU A 62 -1.04 -17.53 15.58
C LEU A 62 -1.18 -18.91 14.96
N LYS A 63 -0.09 -19.43 14.38
CA LYS A 63 -0.01 -20.84 14.01
C LYS A 63 0.36 -21.63 15.28
N PHE A 64 -0.57 -22.42 15.78
CA PHE A 64 -0.34 -23.45 16.79
C PHE A 64 0.16 -24.74 16.13
#